data_AF-A0A0G0Z5F7-F1
#
_entry.id   AF-A0A0G0Z5F7-F1
#
_cell.length_a   1.000
_cell.length_b   1.000
_cell.length_c   1.000
_cell.angle_alpha   90.00
_cell.angle_beta   90.00
_cell.angle_gamma   90.00
#
_symmetry.space_group_name_H-M   'P 1'
#
loop_
_entity.id
_entity.type
_entity.pdbx_description
1 polymer ?
#
loop_
_entity_poly.entity_id
_entity_poly.type
_entity_poly.pdbx_seq_one_letter_code
_entity_poly.pdbx_strand_id
1 'polypeptide(L)' 'VRKMDRIVVIDKGKVVEDGSHDELLGKEGGLYKKLWEMQAGGFIYEKEEDE' A
#
# COMPACT_ATOMS: atom_id res chain seq x y z
N VAL A 1 -1.30 -15.23 4.85
CA VAL A 1 -0.32 -15.31 3.75
C VAL A 1 -0.80 -14.47 2.57
N ARG A 2 -0.23 -13.27 2.40
CA ARG A 2 -0.36 -12.42 1.20
C ARG A 2 1.05 -12.00 0.80
N LYS A 3 1.82 -12.90 0.19
CA LYS A 3 3.11 -12.52 -0.42
C LYS A 3 2.81 -11.95 -1.80
N MET A 4 2.47 -10.67 -1.84
CA MET A 4 2.54 -9.90 -3.08
C MET A 4 4.01 -9.57 -3.29
N ASP A 5 4.64 -10.14 -4.31
CA ASP A 5 6.05 -9.93 -4.60
C ASP A 5 6.33 -8.52 -5.15
N ARG A 6 5.29 -7.87 -5.73
CA ARG A 6 5.40 -6.53 -6.33
C ARG A 6 4.04 -5.85 -6.46
N ILE A 7 4.01 -4.56 -6.19
CA ILE A 7 2.90 -3.63 -6.39
C ILE A 7 3.34 -2.60 -7.42
N VAL A 8 2.43 -2.22 -8.32
CA VAL A 8 2.65 -1.19 -9.33
C VAL A 8 1.52 -0.18 -9.25
N VAL A 9 1.85 1.09 -9.00
CA VAL A 9 0.90 2.20 -8.94
C VAL A 9 0.90 2.92 -10.28
N ILE A 10 -0.29 3.08 -10.85
CA ILE A 10 -0.49 3.78 -12.12
C ILE A 10 -1.30 5.04 -11.87
N ASP A 11 -0.78 6.19 -12.31
CA ASP A 11 -1.52 7.46 -12.40
C ASP A 11 -1.46 7.98 -13.83
N LYS A 12 -2.61 8.40 -14.37
CA LYS A 12 -2.74 8.96 -15.74
C LYS A 12 -2.08 8.11 -16.83
N GLY A 13 -2.22 6.78 -16.72
CA GLY A 13 -1.66 5.83 -17.69
C GLY A 13 -0.15 5.63 -17.62
N LYS A 14 0.51 6.10 -16.55
CA LYS A 14 1.95 5.92 -16.32
C LYS A 14 2.19 5.23 -14.99
N VAL A 15 3.22 4.38 -14.93
CA VAL A 15 3.72 3.83 -13.67
C VAL A 15 4.40 4.95 -12.90
N VAL A 16 3.90 5.26 -11.72
CA VAL A 16 4.44 6.30 -10.83
C VAL A 16 5.20 5.72 -9.64
N GLU A 17 4.85 4.51 -9.21
CA GLU A 17 5.58 3.80 -8.17
C GLU A 17 5.56 2.29 -8.41
N ASP A 18 6.63 1.61 -8.04
CA ASP A 18 6.69 0.16 -7.97
C ASP A 18 7.55 -0.30 -6.78
N GLY A 19 7.23 -1.48 -6.24
CA GLY A 19 7.93 -2.07 -5.09
C GLY A 19 7.04 -3.01 -4.30
N SER A 20 7.59 -3.56 -3.22
CA SER A 20 6.82 -4.31 -2.22
C SER A 20 5.90 -3.39 -1.39
N HIS A 21 5.00 -3.99 -0.61
CA HIS A 21 4.11 -3.25 0.29
C HIS A 21 4.87 -2.34 1.25
N ASP A 22 5.88 -2.88 1.94
CA ASP A 22 6.65 -2.16 2.95
C ASP A 22 7.47 -1.02 2.33
N GLU A 23 8.08 -1.26 1.17
CA GLU A 23 8.83 -0.26 0.42
C GLU A 23 7.94 0.91 -0.02
N LEU A 24 6.71 0.63 -0.47
CA LEU A 24 5.77 1.66 -0.91
C LEU A 24 5.10 2.40 0.25
N LEU A 25 4.89 1.77 1.40
CA LEU A 25 4.42 2.45 2.62
C LEU A 25 5.49 3.35 3.25
N GLY A 26 6.76 3.00 3.11
CA GLY A 26 7.89 3.79 3.60
C GLY A 26 8.16 5.07 2.79
N LYS A 27 7.61 5.20 1.58
CA LYS A 27 7.80 6.39 0.74
C LYS A 27 7.00 7.58 1.28
N GLU A 28 7.72 8.62 1.70
CA GLU A 28 7.11 9.89 2.08
C GLU A 28 6.37 10.52 0.90
N GLY A 29 5.09 10.84 1.10
CA GLY A 29 4.24 11.38 0.04
C GLY A 29 3.90 10.39 -1.08
N GLY A 30 4.15 9.09 -0.90
CA GLY A 30 3.82 8.05 -1.88
C GLY A 30 2.32 7.98 -2.17
N LEU A 31 1.95 7.85 -3.44
CA LEU A 31 0.56 7.71 -3.88
C LEU A 31 -0.02 6.37 -3.40
N TYR A 32 0.78 5.30 -3.39
CA TYR A 32 0.39 4.02 -2.81
C TYR A 32 -0.06 4.19 -1.36
N LYS A 33 0.77 4.79 -0.52
CA LYS A 33 0.50 5.02 0.90
C LYS A 33 -0.79 5.81 1.10
N LYS A 34 -0.98 6.88 0.35
CA LYS A 34 -2.19 7.70 0.42
C LYS A 34 -3.45 6.90 0.05
N LEU A 35 -3.41 6.14 -1.04
CA LEU A 35 -4.52 5.28 -1.44
C LEU A 35 -4.79 4.18 -0.42
N TRP A 36 -3.72 3.59 0.11
CA TRP A 36 -3.78 2.59 1.17
C TRP A 36 -4.45 3.15 2.43
N GLU A 37 -4.02 4.30 2.93
CA GLU A 37 -4.64 4.96 4.09
C GLU A 37 -6.12 5.28 3.85
N MET A 38 -6.48 5.73 2.64
CA MET A 38 -7.87 6.03 2.26
C MET A 38 -8.77 4.79 2.15
N GLN A 39 -8.23 3.62 1.73
CA GLN A 39 -9.00 2.40 1.49
C GLN A 39 -8.93 1.40 2.65
N ALA A 40 -7.73 1.21 3.22
CA ALA A 40 -7.46 0.28 4.32
C ALA A 40 -7.86 0.86 5.69
N GLY A 41 -7.88 2.19 5.84
CA GLY A 41 -8.39 2.88 7.03
C GLY A 41 -9.88 2.66 7.32
N GLY A 42 -10.61 1.95 6.45
CA GLY A 42 -11.99 1.51 6.69
C GLY A 42 -12.25 0.00 6.66
N PHE A 43 -11.27 -0.85 6.33
CA PHE A 43 -11.51 -2.30 6.13
C PHE A 43 -10.39 -3.25 6.58
N ILE A 44 -9.19 -2.78 6.95
CA ILE A 44 -8.04 -3.68 7.20
C ILE A 44 -7.35 -3.44 8.56
N TYR A 45 -7.88 -2.53 9.39
CA TYR A 45 -7.42 -2.36 10.79
C TYR A 45 -8.42 -2.91 11.82
N GLU A 46 -8.94 -4.12 11.57
CA GLU A 46 -9.32 -5.03 12.64
C GLU A 46 -8.48 -6.30 12.46
N LYS A 47 -7.77 -6.69 13.53
CA LYS A 47 -6.81 -7.80 13.69
C LYS A 47 -5.38 -7.43 13.22
N GLU A 48 -4.42 -7.19 14.10
CA GLU A 48 -4.02 -7.99 15.28
C GLU A 48 -3.82 -7.11 16.55
N GLU A 49 -4.86 -7.00 17.39
CA GLU A 49 -4.64 -7.25 18.83
C GLU A 49 -4.78 -8.76 18.96
N ASP A 50 -3.66 -9.49 19.06
CA ASP A 50 -3.59 -10.80 19.71
C ASP A 50 -2.09 -11.12 19.93
N GLU A 51 -1.75 -11.23 21.22
CA GLU A 51 -0.47 -11.55 21.90
C GLU A 51 0.46 -10.38 22.30
#